data_AF-A0A5C0ZZK2-F1
#
_entry.id   AF-A0A5C0ZZK2-F1
#
_cell.length_a   1.000
_cell.length_b   1.000
_cell.length_c   1.000
_cell.angle_alpha   90.00
_cell.angle_beta   90.00
_cell.angle_gamma   90.00
#
_symmetry.space_group_name_H-M   'P 1'
#
loop_
_entity.id
_entity.type
_entity.pdbx_description
1 polymer ?
#
loop_
_entity_poly.entity_id
_entity_poly.type
_entity_poly.pdbx_seq_one_letter_code
_entity_poly.pdbx_strand_id
1 'polypeptide(L)'
;MDFMPEPIERIGQIDRDTLNTSNTQSTNHQHNSLGHGLQPLLSTLNDNCNATLRQQLFSCCTGDGRMTILSTTYYTALSFTRSRLMSMALSLSLLLLAILIVFALAVYALRLRREVVRRREAYRREQRQARDNCLKNLDIIGRAVLADQVDLVEGCIRISVMLDLLGREFDPQGAFVIFDRIRRRTDHLHRHEARRKLTPAERMHEDKDRLHIAAEEREAVHERVEQLLGYARNFAAR
;
A
#
# COMPACT_ATOMS: atom_id res chain seq x y z
N MET A 1 -14.07 27.23 0.69
CA MET A 1 -14.09 25.76 0.55
C MET A 1 -12.70 25.37 0.05
N ASP A 2 -11.81 25.14 1.01
CA ASP A 2 -10.42 24.79 0.79
C ASP A 2 -10.29 23.29 0.49
N PHE A 3 -9.57 22.94 -0.57
CA PHE A 3 -8.91 21.64 -0.69
C PHE A 3 -7.71 21.77 -1.64
N MET A 4 -6.56 22.14 -1.07
CA MET A 4 -5.24 21.98 -1.69
C MET A 4 -4.69 20.60 -1.29
N PRO A 5 -4.11 19.82 -2.22
CA PRO A 5 -3.51 18.53 -1.90
C PRO A 5 -2.07 18.70 -1.39
N GLU A 6 -1.77 18.03 -0.28
CA GLU A 6 -0.42 17.92 0.33
C GLU A 6 0.57 17.12 -0.55
N PRO A 7 1.88 17.46 -0.52
CA PRO A 7 2.91 16.75 -1.28
C PRO A 7 3.37 15.46 -0.57
N ILE A 8 3.32 14.34 -1.30
CA ILE A 8 3.85 13.03 -0.88
C ILE A 8 5.37 12.99 -1.16
N GLU A 9 6.16 13.60 -0.29
CA GLU A 9 7.63 13.43 -0.33
C GLU A 9 8.27 13.69 1.04
N ARG A 10 8.08 12.76 2.00
CA ARG A 10 9.02 12.61 3.13
C ARG A 10 8.92 11.31 3.94
N ILE A 11 8.56 10.19 3.30
CA ILE A 11 8.51 8.85 3.97
C ILE A 11 9.90 8.17 3.99
N GLY A 12 10.95 8.83 3.50
CA GLY A 12 12.31 8.26 3.40
C GLY A 12 13.30 8.63 4.51
N GLN A 13 12.89 9.41 5.52
CA GLN A 13 13.84 9.97 6.51
C GLN A 13 13.54 9.63 7.97
N ILE A 14 12.47 8.86 8.25
CA ILE A 14 12.07 8.53 9.63
C ILE A 14 12.80 7.27 10.15
N ASP A 15 13.63 6.60 9.34
CA ASP A 15 14.18 5.29 9.68
C ASP A 15 15.71 5.25 9.93
N ARG A 16 16.37 6.41 10.10
CA ARG A 16 17.80 6.44 10.49
C ARG A 16 18.07 6.86 11.94
N ASP A 17 17.19 7.67 12.55
CA ASP A 17 17.45 8.17 13.90
C ASP A 17 16.88 7.24 14.99
N THR A 18 15.90 6.41 14.65
CA THR A 18 15.32 5.35 15.49
C THR A 18 16.17 4.08 15.58
N LEU A 19 17.13 3.90 14.68
CA LEU A 19 18.05 2.74 14.67
C LEU A 19 19.41 3.03 15.36
N ASN A 20 19.70 4.30 15.68
CA ASN A 20 20.98 4.68 16.30
C ASN A 20 20.86 5.14 17.77
N THR A 21 19.65 5.19 18.34
CA THR A 21 19.41 5.46 19.77
C THR A 21 19.27 4.20 20.63
N SER A 22 19.30 3.01 20.03
CA SER A 22 19.19 1.74 20.76
C SER A 22 20.52 1.05 21.04
N ASN A 23 21.65 1.58 20.56
CA ASN A 23 22.93 0.85 20.58
C ASN A 23 24.08 1.51 21.36
N THR A 24 23.82 2.53 22.18
CA THR A 24 24.88 3.24 22.93
C THR A 24 24.55 3.51 24.40
N GLN A 25 23.54 2.84 24.99
CA GLN A 25 23.22 3.05 26.41
C GLN A 25 22.66 1.80 27.11
N SER A 26 23.40 0.68 27.10
CA SER A 26 23.23 -0.40 28.10
C SER A 26 24.32 -1.47 28.04
N THR A 27 25.59 -1.08 28.09
CA THR A 27 26.68 -2.03 28.37
C THR A 27 27.70 -1.41 29.31
N ASN A 28 27.25 -0.86 30.44
CA ASN A 28 28.11 -0.57 31.60
C ASN A 28 27.25 -0.11 32.77
N HIS A 29 26.41 -0.98 33.33
CA HIS A 29 25.97 -0.91 34.74
C HIS A 29 25.02 -2.06 35.12
N GLN A 30 25.36 -3.34 34.88
CA GLN A 30 24.62 -4.41 35.57
C GLN A 30 25.33 -5.76 35.61
N HIS A 31 26.64 -5.75 35.86
CA HIS A 31 27.37 -6.95 36.27
C HIS A 31 27.51 -7.00 37.80
N ASN A 32 26.40 -6.83 38.55
CA ASN A 32 26.30 -7.10 39.98
C ASN A 32 24.86 -6.92 40.48
N SER A 33 23.99 -7.90 40.18
CA SER A 33 22.76 -8.20 40.96
C SER A 33 21.84 -9.10 40.14
N LEU A 34 22.18 -10.38 40.00
CA LEU A 34 21.23 -11.42 39.59
C LEU A 34 21.62 -12.80 40.14
N GLY A 35 22.30 -12.81 41.30
CA GLY A 35 22.54 -14.01 42.11
C GLY A 35 21.40 -14.33 43.10
N HIS A 36 20.32 -13.55 43.12
CA HIS A 36 19.29 -13.63 44.17
C HIS A 36 17.91 -14.16 43.74
N GLY A 37 17.71 -14.52 42.46
CA GLY A 37 16.39 -14.97 41.96
C GLY A 37 16.25 -16.48 41.73
N LEU A 38 17.36 -17.22 41.58
CA LEU A 38 17.35 -18.66 41.26
C LEU A 38 17.55 -19.57 42.48
N GLN A 39 17.95 -18.99 43.62
CA GLN A 39 18.08 -19.72 44.88
C GLN A 39 16.75 -20.34 45.40
N PRO A 40 15.57 -19.68 45.31
CA PRO A 40 14.35 -20.29 45.83
C PRO A 40 13.79 -21.41 44.93
N LEU A 41 14.13 -21.43 43.63
CA LEU A 41 13.71 -22.50 42.71
C LEU A 41 14.62 -23.73 42.78
N LEU A 42 15.93 -23.52 43.01
CA LEU A 42 16.85 -24.62 43.31
C LEU A 42 16.63 -25.20 44.70
N SER A 43 16.25 -24.38 45.70
CA SER A 43 15.87 -24.90 47.01
C SER A 43 14.54 -25.66 46.98
N THR A 44 13.52 -25.17 46.26
CA THR A 44 12.24 -25.89 46.16
C THR A 44 12.30 -27.17 45.34
N LEU A 45 13.13 -27.25 44.29
CA LEU A 45 13.37 -28.51 43.57
C LEU A 45 14.23 -29.48 44.38
N ASN A 46 15.24 -28.97 45.11
CA ASN A 46 16.05 -29.79 46.01
C ASN A 46 15.25 -30.30 47.22
N ASP A 47 14.34 -29.50 47.76
CA ASP A 47 13.48 -29.86 48.89
C ASP A 47 12.38 -30.84 48.48
N ASN A 48 11.79 -30.71 47.28
CA ASN A 48 10.83 -31.70 46.77
C ASN A 48 11.51 -33.03 46.39
N CYS A 49 12.73 -32.99 45.85
CA CYS A 49 13.49 -34.19 45.53
C CYS A 49 13.96 -34.90 46.82
N ASN A 50 14.38 -34.14 47.83
CA ASN A 50 14.81 -34.66 49.13
C ASN A 50 13.62 -35.10 50.01
N ALA A 51 12.44 -34.48 49.91
CA ALA A 51 11.22 -34.96 50.58
C ALA A 51 10.73 -36.29 50.00
N THR A 52 10.79 -36.46 48.68
CA THR A 52 10.43 -37.71 48.00
C THR A 52 11.45 -38.82 48.28
N LEU A 53 12.75 -38.49 48.31
CA LEU A 53 13.82 -39.43 48.70
C LEU A 53 13.77 -39.79 50.19
N ARG A 54 13.42 -38.85 51.08
CA ARG A 54 13.24 -39.13 52.51
C ARG A 54 12.00 -39.98 52.79
N GLN A 55 10.90 -39.80 52.05
CA GLN A 55 9.75 -40.71 52.16
C GLN A 55 10.05 -42.12 51.66
N GLN A 56 10.95 -42.29 50.69
CA GLN A 56 11.39 -43.63 50.26
C GLN A 56 12.41 -44.26 51.21
N LEU A 57 13.28 -43.48 51.85
CA LEU A 57 14.30 -43.98 52.77
C LEU A 57 13.79 -44.29 54.19
N PHE A 58 12.61 -43.78 54.59
CA PHE A 58 12.08 -44.02 55.94
C PHE A 58 11.24 -45.31 56.11
N SER A 59 10.98 -46.09 55.06
CA SER A 59 10.12 -47.29 55.13
C SER A 59 10.87 -48.64 55.08
N CYS A 60 12.15 -48.68 55.44
CA CYS A 60 12.92 -49.94 55.50
C CYS A 60 13.19 -50.49 56.91
N CYS A 61 12.57 -49.95 57.95
CA CYS A 61 12.72 -50.47 59.32
C CYS A 61 11.38 -50.81 59.97
N THR A 62 10.69 -51.82 59.44
CA THR A 62 9.78 -52.70 60.20
C THR A 62 9.43 -53.92 59.33
N GLY A 63 9.34 -55.10 59.95
CA GLY A 63 9.27 -56.41 59.31
C GLY A 63 8.14 -56.60 58.30
N ASP A 64 8.32 -57.61 57.43
CA ASP A 64 7.45 -58.06 56.32
C ASP A 64 7.41 -57.18 55.04
N GLY A 65 8.58 -57.04 54.40
CA GLY A 65 8.81 -56.22 53.21
C GLY A 65 8.49 -56.83 51.83
N ARG A 66 7.58 -57.80 51.69
CA ARG A 66 7.24 -58.39 50.37
C ARG A 66 5.91 -57.91 49.76
N MET A 67 5.00 -57.33 50.54
CA MET A 67 3.65 -57.02 50.05
C MET A 67 3.41 -55.53 49.73
N THR A 68 4.21 -54.60 50.28
CA THR A 68 4.04 -53.14 50.13
C THR A 68 4.81 -52.52 48.96
N ILE A 69 5.87 -53.17 48.46
CA ILE A 69 6.69 -52.66 47.35
C ILE A 69 5.96 -52.81 46.00
N LEU A 70 5.18 -53.89 45.81
CA LEU A 70 4.43 -54.14 44.58
C LEU A 70 3.26 -53.18 44.38
N SER A 71 2.53 -52.80 45.42
CA SER A 71 1.43 -51.83 45.29
C SER A 71 1.97 -50.43 44.96
N THR A 72 3.01 -49.98 45.65
CA THR A 72 3.59 -48.64 45.48
C THR A 72 4.20 -48.42 44.09
N THR A 73 4.83 -49.45 43.52
CA THR A 73 5.34 -49.42 42.13
C THR A 73 4.20 -49.45 41.10
N TYR A 74 3.12 -50.21 41.32
CA TYR A 74 1.94 -50.19 40.45
C TYR A 74 1.20 -48.85 40.47
N TYR A 75 1.01 -48.22 41.64
CA TYR A 75 0.31 -46.93 41.76
C TYR A 75 1.11 -45.75 41.20
N THR A 76 2.45 -45.77 41.32
CA THR A 76 3.32 -44.74 40.74
C THR A 76 3.45 -44.89 39.22
N ALA A 77 3.58 -46.11 38.71
CA ALA A 77 3.54 -46.37 37.26
C ALA A 77 2.19 -45.94 36.66
N LEU A 78 1.06 -46.32 37.28
CA LEU A 78 -0.28 -45.98 36.81
C LEU A 78 -0.57 -44.47 36.84
N SER A 79 -0.13 -43.77 37.89
CA SER A 79 -0.28 -42.31 38.00
C SER A 79 0.63 -41.53 37.04
N PHE A 80 1.83 -42.04 36.74
CA PHE A 80 2.73 -41.44 35.75
C PHE A 80 2.25 -41.65 34.32
N THR A 81 1.72 -42.83 33.97
CA THR A 81 1.05 -43.02 32.68
C THR A 81 -0.19 -42.15 32.56
N ARG A 82 -0.98 -41.99 33.62
CA ARG A 82 -2.18 -41.14 33.61
C ARG A 82 -1.83 -39.66 33.42
N SER A 83 -0.79 -39.14 34.09
CA SER A 83 -0.35 -37.75 33.90
C SER A 83 0.27 -37.51 32.52
N ARG A 84 1.00 -38.49 31.97
CA ARG A 84 1.49 -38.48 30.57
C ARG A 84 0.35 -38.52 29.55
N LEU A 85 -0.69 -39.32 29.77
CA LEU A 85 -1.86 -39.34 28.88
C LEU A 85 -2.62 -38.00 28.93
N MET A 86 -2.78 -37.40 30.11
CA MET A 86 -3.46 -36.10 30.26
C MET A 86 -2.67 -34.96 29.60
N SER A 87 -1.33 -34.96 29.66
CA SER A 87 -0.51 -33.95 28.99
C SER A 87 -0.46 -34.13 27.47
N MET A 88 -0.47 -35.37 26.96
CA MET A 88 -0.59 -35.64 25.53
C MET A 88 -1.94 -35.18 24.98
N ALA A 89 -3.03 -35.46 25.69
CA ALA A 89 -4.37 -35.01 25.29
C ALA A 89 -4.49 -33.48 25.26
N LEU A 90 -3.92 -32.78 26.25
CA LEU A 90 -3.88 -31.32 26.27
C LEU A 90 -3.01 -30.75 25.14
N SER A 91 -1.86 -31.37 24.86
CA SER A 91 -0.99 -30.93 23.77
C SER A 91 -1.67 -31.10 22.41
N LEU A 92 -2.39 -32.20 22.20
CA LEU A 92 -3.15 -32.46 20.97
C LEU A 92 -4.34 -31.50 20.81
N SER A 93 -5.05 -31.17 21.88
CA SER A 93 -6.17 -30.22 21.80
C SER A 93 -5.69 -28.80 21.48
N LEU A 94 -4.57 -28.36 22.07
CA LEU A 94 -3.94 -27.07 21.73
C LEU A 94 -3.42 -27.05 20.30
N LEU A 95 -2.83 -28.16 19.82
CA LEU A 95 -2.38 -28.28 18.44
C LEU A 95 -3.55 -28.17 17.45
N LEU A 96 -4.65 -28.90 17.70
CA LEU A 96 -5.85 -28.82 16.87
C LEU A 96 -6.46 -27.42 16.85
N LEU A 97 -6.52 -26.76 18.01
CA LEU A 97 -7.01 -25.38 18.10
C LEU A 97 -6.11 -24.41 17.33
N ALA A 98 -4.79 -24.55 17.44
CA ALA A 98 -3.83 -23.74 16.68
C ALA A 98 -4.01 -23.93 15.17
N ILE A 99 -4.15 -25.19 14.71
CA ILE A 99 -4.40 -25.50 13.30
C ILE A 99 -5.70 -24.88 12.82
N LEU A 100 -6.77 -24.96 13.61
CA LEU A 100 -8.07 -24.37 13.26
C LEU A 100 -7.97 -22.85 13.12
N ILE A 101 -7.29 -22.18 14.05
CA ILE A 101 -7.08 -20.73 14.00
C ILE A 101 -6.26 -20.34 12.76
N VAL A 102 -5.13 -21.03 12.52
CA VAL A 102 -4.28 -20.77 11.35
C VAL A 102 -5.05 -21.01 10.06
N PHE A 103 -5.85 -22.07 9.98
CA PHE A 103 -6.69 -22.37 8.82
C PHE A 103 -7.74 -21.29 8.58
N ALA A 104 -8.44 -20.85 9.63
CA ALA A 104 -9.43 -19.78 9.53
C ALA A 104 -8.79 -18.46 9.05
N LEU A 105 -7.62 -18.10 9.58
CA LEU A 105 -6.86 -16.92 9.16
C LEU A 105 -6.37 -17.05 7.71
N ALA A 106 -5.90 -18.23 7.30
CA ALA A 106 -5.47 -18.47 5.93
C ALA A 106 -6.63 -18.31 4.93
N VAL A 107 -7.81 -18.88 5.24
CA VAL A 107 -9.01 -18.71 4.42
C VAL A 107 -9.42 -17.25 4.34
N TYR A 108 -9.41 -16.54 5.48
CA TYR A 108 -9.72 -15.11 5.52
C TYR A 108 -8.75 -14.27 4.68
N ALA A 109 -7.44 -14.50 4.83
CA ALA A 109 -6.40 -13.81 4.08
C ALA A 109 -6.54 -14.06 2.56
N LEU A 110 -6.84 -15.29 2.14
CA LEU A 110 -7.09 -15.60 0.73
C LEU A 110 -8.34 -14.89 0.20
N ARG A 111 -9.43 -14.85 0.97
CA ARG A 111 -10.65 -14.14 0.60
C ARG A 111 -10.38 -12.64 0.41
N LEU A 112 -9.68 -12.02 1.37
CA LEU A 112 -9.34 -10.60 1.32
C LEU A 112 -8.40 -10.29 0.15
N ARG A 113 -7.40 -11.15 -0.09
CA ARG A 113 -6.48 -11.00 -1.23
C ARG A 113 -7.23 -11.04 -2.57
N ARG A 114 -8.19 -11.96 -2.72
CA ARG A 114 -9.04 -12.02 -3.94
C ARG A 114 -9.86 -10.75 -4.12
N GLU A 115 -10.44 -10.21 -3.05
CA GLU A 115 -11.21 -8.96 -3.10
C GLU A 115 -10.33 -7.78 -3.52
N VAL A 116 -9.15 -7.64 -2.93
CA VAL A 116 -8.18 -6.58 -3.27
C VAL A 116 -7.74 -6.70 -4.73
N VAL A 117 -7.44 -7.92 -5.21
CA VAL A 117 -7.06 -8.15 -6.62
C VAL A 117 -8.19 -7.77 -7.56
N ARG A 118 -9.44 -8.19 -7.28
CA ARG A 118 -10.61 -7.83 -8.09
C ARG A 118 -10.83 -6.33 -8.15
N ARG A 119 -10.77 -5.63 -7.02
CA ARG A 119 -10.91 -4.16 -6.98
C ARG A 119 -9.79 -3.46 -7.75
N ARG A 120 -8.54 -3.92 -7.60
CA ARG A 120 -7.41 -3.39 -8.37
C ARG A 120 -7.54 -3.66 -9.86
N GLU A 121 -8.08 -4.82 -10.25
CA GLU A 121 -8.34 -5.12 -11.66
C GLU A 121 -9.45 -4.26 -12.24
N ALA A 122 -10.57 -4.08 -11.54
CA ALA A 122 -11.65 -3.19 -11.94
C ALA A 122 -11.14 -1.75 -12.13
N TYR A 123 -10.44 -1.22 -11.12
CA TYR A 123 -9.84 0.11 -11.18
C TYR A 123 -8.85 0.27 -12.35
N ARG A 124 -7.98 -0.73 -12.58
CA ARG A 124 -7.05 -0.71 -13.74
C ARG A 124 -7.79 -0.75 -15.07
N ARG A 125 -8.91 -1.47 -15.18
CA ARG A 125 -9.73 -1.52 -16.40
C ARG A 125 -10.40 -0.17 -16.64
N GLU A 126 -10.98 0.44 -15.61
CA GLU A 126 -11.58 1.77 -15.68
C GLU A 126 -10.56 2.82 -16.11
N GLN A 127 -9.36 2.82 -15.50
CA GLN A 127 -8.29 3.73 -15.89
C GLN A 127 -7.85 3.54 -17.35
N ARG A 128 -7.71 2.30 -17.81
CA ARG A 128 -7.37 2.00 -19.22
C ARG A 128 -8.47 2.51 -20.16
N GLN A 129 -9.73 2.24 -19.85
CA GLN A 129 -10.86 2.70 -20.65
C GLN A 129 -10.94 4.24 -20.67
N ALA A 130 -10.69 4.91 -19.55
CA ALA A 130 -10.63 6.36 -19.49
C ALA A 130 -9.51 6.93 -20.38
N ARG A 131 -8.33 6.30 -20.37
CA ARG A 131 -7.21 6.66 -21.26
C ARG A 131 -7.55 6.46 -22.74
N ASP A 132 -8.13 5.32 -23.09
CA ASP A 132 -8.51 5.01 -24.48
C ASP A 132 -9.56 5.99 -24.99
N ASN A 133 -10.53 6.34 -24.15
CA ASN A 133 -11.54 7.34 -24.47
C ASN A 133 -10.92 8.73 -24.62
N CYS A 134 -9.94 9.08 -23.78
CA CYS A 134 -9.19 10.33 -23.91
C CYS A 134 -8.45 10.39 -25.26
N LEU A 135 -7.74 9.32 -25.64
CA LEU A 135 -7.03 9.23 -26.93
C LEU A 135 -7.98 9.31 -28.13
N LYS A 136 -9.14 8.67 -28.06
CA LYS A 136 -10.17 8.78 -29.12
C LYS A 136 -10.70 10.21 -29.24
N ASN A 137 -11.00 10.85 -28.12
CA ASN A 137 -11.45 12.25 -28.12
C ASN A 137 -10.36 13.18 -28.63
N LEU A 138 -9.10 12.91 -28.31
CA LEU A 138 -7.95 13.64 -28.83
C LEU A 138 -7.85 13.52 -30.36
N ASP A 139 -8.06 12.33 -30.91
CA ASP A 139 -8.10 12.13 -32.37
C ASP A 139 -9.23 12.92 -33.03
N ILE A 140 -10.43 12.90 -32.45
CA ILE A 140 -11.58 13.66 -32.95
C ILE A 140 -11.30 15.16 -32.95
N ILE A 141 -10.81 15.71 -31.83
CA ILE A 141 -10.52 17.14 -31.71
C ILE A 141 -9.37 17.54 -32.62
N GLY A 142 -8.29 16.76 -32.65
CA GLY A 142 -7.15 17.06 -33.53
C GLY A 142 -7.57 17.13 -34.99
N ARG A 143 -8.40 16.19 -35.46
CA ARG A 143 -8.95 16.25 -36.83
C ARG A 143 -9.88 17.43 -37.05
N ALA A 144 -10.70 17.78 -36.06
CA ALA A 144 -11.57 18.95 -36.13
C ALA A 144 -10.77 20.26 -36.23
N VAL A 145 -9.63 20.35 -35.54
CA VAL A 145 -8.69 21.46 -35.66
C VAL A 145 -8.05 21.50 -37.05
N LEU A 146 -7.56 20.37 -37.55
CA LEU A 146 -6.97 20.30 -38.90
C LEU A 146 -7.96 20.64 -40.02
N ALA A 147 -9.24 20.34 -39.80
CA ALA A 147 -10.32 20.66 -40.72
C ALA A 147 -10.95 22.05 -40.50
N ASP A 148 -10.38 22.89 -39.62
CA ASP A 148 -10.91 24.20 -39.20
C ASP A 148 -12.39 24.18 -38.77
N GLN A 149 -12.87 23.05 -38.25
CA GLN A 149 -14.25 22.91 -37.74
C GLN A 149 -14.41 23.49 -36.32
N VAL A 150 -13.28 23.72 -35.64
CA VAL A 150 -13.20 24.32 -34.30
C VAL A 150 -12.15 25.44 -34.36
N ASP A 151 -12.40 26.52 -33.63
CA ASP A 151 -11.44 27.61 -33.46
C ASP A 151 -10.08 27.08 -32.96
N LEU A 152 -9.00 27.58 -33.54
CA LEU A 152 -7.65 27.08 -33.29
C LEU A 152 -7.27 27.17 -31.80
N VAL A 153 -7.61 28.29 -31.14
CA VAL A 153 -7.30 28.52 -29.73
C VAL A 153 -8.10 27.56 -28.85
N GLU A 154 -9.41 27.43 -29.10
CA GLU A 154 -10.26 26.50 -28.36
C GLU A 154 -9.80 25.04 -28.54
N GLY A 155 -9.41 24.66 -29.76
CA GLY A 155 -8.83 23.36 -30.06
C GLY A 155 -7.54 23.10 -29.28
N CYS A 156 -6.61 24.05 -29.29
CA CYS A 156 -5.34 23.96 -28.55
C CYS A 156 -5.55 23.81 -27.04
N ILE A 157 -6.51 24.56 -26.47
CA ILE A 157 -6.84 24.48 -25.05
C ILE A 157 -7.36 23.08 -24.70
N ARG A 158 -8.28 22.52 -25.50
CA ARG A 158 -8.81 21.18 -25.26
C ARG A 158 -7.73 20.10 -25.39
N ILE A 159 -6.86 20.23 -26.38
CA ILE A 159 -5.72 19.33 -26.57
C ILE A 159 -4.77 19.43 -25.37
N SER A 160 -4.41 20.63 -24.89
CA SER A 160 -3.59 20.82 -23.69
C SER A 160 -4.17 20.11 -22.47
N VAL A 161 -5.47 20.27 -22.19
CA VAL A 161 -6.12 19.59 -21.06
C VAL A 161 -6.10 18.07 -21.21
N MET A 162 -6.29 17.54 -22.43
CA MET A 162 -6.20 16.09 -22.67
C MET A 162 -4.78 15.56 -22.48
N LEU A 163 -3.76 16.34 -22.89
CA LEU A 163 -2.36 15.99 -22.65
C LEU A 163 -2.03 16.00 -21.16
N ASP A 164 -2.56 16.95 -20.38
CA ASP A 164 -2.42 16.97 -18.91
C ASP A 164 -3.01 15.71 -18.26
N LEU A 165 -4.17 15.25 -18.75
CA LEU A 165 -4.84 14.03 -18.27
C LEU A 165 -4.06 12.74 -18.61
N LEU A 166 -3.39 12.72 -19.77
CA LEU A 166 -2.53 11.59 -20.18
C LEU A 166 -1.18 11.60 -19.45
N GLY A 167 -0.71 12.78 -19.06
CA GLY A 167 0.48 12.98 -18.24
C GLY A 167 1.79 12.60 -18.92
N ARG A 168 2.84 12.46 -18.11
CA ARG A 168 4.22 12.22 -18.59
C ARG A 168 4.42 10.87 -19.30
N GLU A 169 3.52 9.91 -19.11
CA GLU A 169 3.58 8.63 -19.82
C GLU A 169 3.38 8.81 -21.33
N PHE A 170 2.57 9.79 -21.72
CA PHE A 170 2.30 10.09 -23.12
C PHE A 170 3.40 10.96 -23.72
N ASP A 171 3.76 12.07 -23.09
CA ASP A 171 4.81 12.97 -23.59
C ASP A 171 5.93 13.18 -22.56
N PRO A 172 6.88 12.24 -22.45
CA PRO A 172 7.96 12.33 -21.48
C PRO A 172 8.98 13.44 -21.80
N GLN A 173 9.06 13.89 -23.05
CA GLN A 173 10.04 14.89 -23.51
C GLN A 173 9.45 16.31 -23.60
N GLY A 174 8.14 16.47 -23.44
CA GLY A 174 7.47 17.76 -23.62
C GLY A 174 7.47 18.22 -25.08
N ALA A 175 7.37 17.28 -26.02
CA ALA A 175 7.31 17.58 -27.45
C ALA A 175 6.08 18.43 -27.83
N PHE A 176 5.03 18.48 -26.99
CA PHE A 176 3.77 19.16 -27.29
C PHE A 176 3.50 20.42 -26.45
N VAL A 177 4.54 21.03 -25.88
CA VAL A 177 4.46 22.26 -25.04
C VAL A 177 3.83 23.47 -25.75
N ILE A 178 3.75 23.47 -27.08
CA ILE A 178 3.10 24.56 -27.85
C ILE A 178 1.63 24.75 -27.44
N PHE A 179 0.89 23.68 -27.15
CA PHE A 179 -0.53 23.78 -26.79
C PHE A 179 -0.69 24.45 -25.42
N ASP A 180 0.19 24.14 -24.48
CA ASP A 180 0.24 24.81 -23.18
C ASP A 180 0.67 26.27 -23.28
N ARG A 181 1.59 26.57 -24.19
CA ARG A 181 2.02 27.95 -24.47
C ARG A 181 0.84 28.77 -24.98
N ILE A 182 0.06 28.25 -25.93
CA ILE A 182 -1.14 28.91 -26.45
C ILE A 182 -2.16 29.09 -25.34
N ARG A 183 -2.47 28.03 -24.59
CA ARG A 183 -3.40 28.09 -23.44
C ARG A 183 -3.00 29.17 -22.44
N ARG A 184 -1.73 29.25 -22.05
CA ARG A 184 -1.21 30.30 -21.14
C ARG A 184 -1.30 31.69 -21.75
N ARG A 185 -0.94 31.83 -23.04
CA ARG A 185 -1.05 33.11 -23.75
C ARG A 185 -2.49 33.58 -23.82
N THR A 186 -3.46 32.67 -23.91
CA THR A 186 -4.89 32.99 -24.01
C THR A 186 -5.62 32.88 -22.67
N ASP A 187 -4.92 32.72 -21.55
CA ASP A 187 -5.55 32.49 -20.25
C ASP A 187 -6.24 33.76 -19.72
N HIS A 188 -5.75 34.93 -20.13
CA HIS A 188 -6.34 36.24 -19.83
C HIS A 188 -7.64 36.54 -20.59
N LEU A 189 -7.96 35.77 -21.65
CA LEU A 189 -9.17 35.94 -22.44
C LEU A 189 -10.37 35.32 -21.72
N HIS A 190 -11.49 36.04 -21.66
CA HIS A 190 -12.69 35.56 -20.98
C HIS A 190 -13.31 34.36 -21.72
N ARG A 191 -13.33 33.20 -21.05
CA ARG A 191 -14.02 31.99 -21.51
C ARG A 191 -15.40 31.83 -20.83
N HIS A 192 -16.31 31.12 -21.49
CA HIS A 192 -17.64 30.75 -20.98
C HIS A 192 -18.42 31.89 -20.30
N GLU A 193 -18.86 31.71 -19.05
CA GLU A 193 -19.71 32.65 -18.31
C GLU A 193 -19.05 34.03 -18.12
N ALA A 194 -17.72 34.08 -18.09
CA ALA A 194 -16.98 35.33 -18.02
C ALA A 194 -17.18 36.17 -19.29
N ARG A 195 -17.35 35.52 -20.45
CA ARG A 195 -17.68 36.18 -21.73
C ARG A 195 -19.10 36.73 -21.77
N ARG A 196 -20.04 36.20 -20.96
CA ARG A 196 -21.40 36.74 -20.83
C ARG A 196 -21.46 38.08 -20.09
N LYS A 197 -20.43 38.39 -19.31
CA LYS A 197 -20.34 39.65 -18.54
C LYS A 197 -19.72 40.80 -19.33
N LEU A 198 -19.14 40.52 -20.49
CA LEU A 198 -18.50 41.52 -21.35
C LEU A 198 -19.51 42.30 -22.19
N THR A 199 -19.24 43.59 -22.35
CA THR A 199 -19.97 44.43 -23.30
C THR A 199 -19.74 43.95 -24.74
N PRO A 200 -20.65 44.24 -25.68
CA PRO A 200 -20.45 43.85 -27.09
C PRO A 200 -19.15 44.37 -27.72
N ALA A 201 -18.70 45.56 -27.30
CA ALA A 201 -17.47 46.18 -27.79
C ALA A 201 -16.22 45.44 -27.28
N GLU A 202 -16.17 45.10 -25.99
CA GLU A 202 -15.07 44.33 -25.40
C GLU A 202 -15.00 42.92 -25.98
N ARG A 203 -16.15 42.27 -26.22
CA ARG A 203 -16.19 40.97 -26.89
C ARG A 203 -15.61 41.02 -28.30
N MET A 204 -15.90 42.08 -29.05
CA MET A 204 -15.37 42.23 -30.41
C MET A 204 -13.87 42.54 -30.42
N HIS A 205 -13.36 43.23 -29.39
CA HIS A 205 -11.92 43.43 -29.23
C HIS A 205 -11.20 42.11 -28.92
N GLU A 206 -11.70 41.34 -27.95
CA GLU A 206 -11.14 40.02 -27.62
C GLU A 206 -11.20 39.04 -28.80
N ASP A 207 -12.28 39.07 -29.60
CA ASP A 207 -12.39 38.19 -30.76
C ASP A 207 -11.40 38.56 -31.88
N LYS A 208 -11.06 39.84 -32.03
CA LYS A 208 -9.98 40.24 -32.95
C LYS A 208 -8.62 39.73 -32.47
N ASP A 209 -8.34 39.82 -31.17
CA ASP A 209 -7.09 39.33 -30.60
C ASP A 209 -6.97 37.81 -30.76
N ARG A 210 -8.08 37.07 -30.60
CA ARG A 210 -8.14 35.63 -30.88
C ARG A 210 -7.84 35.31 -32.34
N LEU A 211 -8.45 36.02 -33.27
CA LEU A 211 -8.22 35.82 -34.71
C LEU A 211 -6.76 36.12 -35.09
N HIS A 212 -6.15 37.15 -34.51
CA HIS A 212 -4.75 37.48 -34.76
C HIS A 212 -3.82 36.35 -34.28
N ILE A 213 -3.97 35.93 -33.02
CA ILE A 213 -3.17 34.82 -32.46
C ILE A 213 -3.39 33.53 -33.26
N ALA A 214 -4.64 33.25 -33.65
CA ALA A 214 -4.96 32.08 -34.46
C ALA A 214 -4.28 32.14 -35.83
N ALA A 215 -4.26 33.30 -36.49
CA ALA A 215 -3.61 33.46 -37.78
C ALA A 215 -2.08 33.31 -37.70
N GLU A 216 -1.45 33.86 -36.66
CA GLU A 216 0.01 33.80 -36.47
C GLU A 216 0.51 32.37 -36.21
N GLU A 217 -0.22 31.59 -35.40
CA GLU A 217 0.24 30.28 -34.95
C GLU A 217 -0.37 29.12 -35.76
N ARG A 218 -1.22 29.39 -36.78
CA ARG A 218 -1.98 28.37 -37.50
C ARG A 218 -1.11 27.26 -38.07
N GLU A 219 -0.10 27.60 -38.86
CA GLU A 219 0.76 26.61 -39.51
C GLU A 219 1.51 25.75 -38.49
N ALA A 220 2.10 26.41 -37.47
CA ALA A 220 2.84 25.73 -36.41
C ALA A 220 1.95 24.79 -35.59
N VAL A 221 0.70 25.18 -35.34
CA VAL A 221 -0.28 24.35 -34.63
C VAL A 221 -0.71 23.17 -35.50
N HIS A 222 -1.05 23.38 -36.77
CA HIS A 222 -1.46 22.30 -37.67
C HIS A 222 -0.37 21.23 -37.80
N GLU A 223 0.89 21.65 -38.04
CA GLU A 223 2.02 20.73 -38.10
C GLU A 223 2.15 19.93 -36.80
N ARG A 224 2.05 20.60 -35.65
CA ARG A 224 2.18 19.92 -34.36
C ARG A 224 1.00 18.99 -34.08
N VAL A 225 -0.22 19.34 -34.49
CA VAL A 225 -1.40 18.49 -34.36
C VAL A 225 -1.26 17.24 -35.23
N GLU A 226 -0.74 17.35 -36.46
CA GLU A 226 -0.46 16.17 -37.29
C GLU A 226 0.55 15.23 -36.63
N GLN A 227 1.66 15.78 -36.13
CA GLN A 227 2.65 15.01 -35.38
C GLN A 227 2.03 14.35 -34.13
N LEU A 228 1.18 15.07 -33.42
CA LEU A 228 0.46 14.58 -32.24
C LEU A 228 -0.46 13.40 -32.58
N LEU A 229 -1.24 13.50 -33.66
CA LEU A 229 -2.14 12.43 -34.10
C LEU A 229 -1.39 11.19 -34.59
N GLY A 230 -0.24 11.38 -35.25
CA GLY A 230 0.66 10.28 -35.60
C GLY A 230 1.20 9.59 -34.34
N TYR A 231 1.68 10.39 -33.38
CA TYR A 231 2.21 9.89 -32.12
C TYR A 231 1.15 9.17 -31.28
N ALA A 232 -0.05 9.74 -31.16
CA ALA A 232 -1.16 9.17 -30.39
C ALA A 232 -1.62 7.81 -30.95
N ARG A 233 -1.66 7.66 -32.29
CA ARG A 233 -1.97 6.38 -32.93
C ARG A 233 -0.92 5.31 -32.63
N ASN A 234 0.37 5.68 -32.71
CA ASN A 234 1.46 4.77 -32.38
C ASN A 234 1.47 4.40 -30.89
N PHE A 235 1.11 5.34 -30.02
CA PHE A 235 0.99 5.11 -28.59
C PHE A 235 -0.17 4.16 -28.25
N ALA A 236 -1.33 4.33 -28.90
CA ALA A 236 -2.49 3.45 -28.73
C ALA A 236 -2.28 2.03 -29.27
N ALA A 237 -1.32 1.83 -30.18
CA ALA A 237 -0.99 0.54 -30.76
C ALA A 237 0.00 -0.31 -29.92
N ARG A 238 0.59 0.26 -28.86
CA ARG A 238 1.53 -0.41 -27.94
C ARG A 238 0.79 -1.04 -26.77
#